data_AF-A0A3N5AGU8-F1
#
_entry.id   AF-A0A3N5AGU8-F1
#
_cell.length_a   1.000
_cell.length_b   1.000
_cell.length_c   1.000
_cell.angle_alpha   90.00
_cell.angle_beta   90.00
_cell.angle_gamma   90.00
#
_symmetry.space_group_name_H-M   'P 1'
#
loop_
_entity.id
_entity.type
_entity.pdbx_description
1 polymer ?
#
loop_
_entity_poly.entity_id
_entity_poly.type
_entity_poly.pdbx_seq_one_letter_code
_entity_poly.pdbx_strand_id
1 'polypeptide(L)'
;MTSGIGPVEESGPEARDAGEVLASRPPARPRVRAAVTVTGLAAVLTATLFTAPLGDARQATFTPWPLSVTQLTYAGLREPPDPRTRTFAFRLRAFLDAGPPTTLTRLAQPYDGLTMNISPATPLTLNAGKPRTLTLLVAVRHCTGLPQGVELPFLNVTLRNMRGTQNPSYILGAVYAQDLSASLRTLCM
;
A
#
# COMPACT_ATOMS: atom_id res chain seq x y z
N MET A 1 8.55 -35.48 -27.13
CA MET A 1 9.73 -34.90 -26.46
C MET A 1 9.30 -34.53 -25.05
N THR A 2 9.04 -35.53 -24.20
CA THR A 2 9.92 -36.12 -23.16
C THR A 2 10.14 -35.21 -21.96
N SER A 3 9.27 -35.45 -20.98
CA SER A 3 9.38 -35.15 -19.56
C SER A 3 10.67 -35.74 -18.98
N GLY A 4 11.35 -34.97 -18.13
CA GLY A 4 12.52 -35.40 -17.35
C GLY A 4 12.22 -35.21 -15.86
N ILE A 5 11.66 -36.25 -15.25
CA ILE A 5 11.56 -36.42 -13.80
C ILE A 5 12.74 -37.32 -13.42
N GLY A 6 13.63 -36.84 -12.56
CA GLY A 6 14.73 -37.60 -11.96
C GLY A 6 14.55 -37.70 -10.44
N PRO A 7 15.02 -38.77 -9.79
CA PRO A 7 14.25 -39.45 -8.76
C PRO A 7 14.66 -39.11 -7.32
N VAL A 8 13.74 -39.50 -6.44
CA VAL A 8 13.81 -39.57 -4.99
C VAL A 8 14.79 -40.68 -4.56
N GLU A 9 15.59 -40.43 -3.52
CA GLU A 9 16.28 -41.47 -2.75
C GLU A 9 15.91 -41.26 -1.27
N GLU A 10 15.08 -42.19 -0.77
CA GLU A 10 14.88 -42.46 0.66
C GLU A 10 16.05 -43.29 1.16
N SER A 11 16.65 -42.91 2.29
CA SER A 11 17.47 -43.82 3.08
C SER A 11 17.35 -43.44 4.55
N GLY A 12 16.71 -44.35 5.29
CA GLY A 12 16.49 -44.28 6.73
C GLY A 12 17.76 -44.50 7.56
N PRO A 13 17.64 -44.47 8.89
CA PRO A 13 18.67 -43.99 9.79
C PRO A 13 19.42 -45.12 10.51
N GLU A 14 20.70 -44.92 10.84
CA GLU A 14 21.28 -45.62 11.99
C GLU A 14 22.44 -44.86 12.65
N ALA A 15 22.29 -44.71 13.98
CA ALA A 15 23.28 -44.66 15.05
C ALA A 15 24.58 -43.84 14.94
N ARG A 16 24.70 -42.87 15.87
CA ARG A 16 25.77 -42.65 16.88
C ARG A 16 27.21 -43.02 16.47
N ASP A 17 28.23 -42.18 16.66
CA ASP A 17 28.70 -41.71 17.97
C ASP A 17 29.83 -40.67 17.86
N ALA A 18 30.00 -39.93 18.96
CA ALA A 18 31.04 -39.04 19.47
C ALA A 18 32.28 -38.62 18.64
N GLY A 19 32.57 -37.32 18.75
CA GLY A 19 33.86 -36.72 18.42
C GLY A 19 34.93 -36.86 19.52
N GLU A 20 36.15 -36.46 19.15
CA GLU A 20 37.32 -36.40 20.03
C GLU A 20 37.85 -34.95 20.15
N VAL A 21 38.35 -34.67 21.36
CA VAL A 21 38.64 -33.38 22.02
C VAL A 21 40.11 -32.99 21.87
N LEU A 22 40.48 -31.71 21.99
CA LEU A 22 41.84 -31.34 22.40
C LEU A 22 41.90 -30.28 23.52
N ALA A 23 42.80 -30.53 24.47
CA ALA A 23 42.94 -29.95 25.81
C ALA A 23 44.19 -29.06 25.97
N SER A 24 44.38 -28.46 27.17
CA SER A 24 45.68 -28.13 27.81
C SER A 24 45.46 -27.75 29.31
N ARG A 25 45.83 -28.58 30.33
CA ARG A 25 47.10 -28.78 31.12
C ARG A 25 47.33 -27.76 32.27
N PRO A 26 48.14 -27.99 33.37
CA PRO A 26 48.95 -29.15 33.88
C PRO A 26 48.87 -29.33 35.47
N PRO A 27 49.90 -29.76 36.26
CA PRO A 27 50.49 -31.11 36.45
C PRO A 27 50.60 -31.64 37.93
N ALA A 28 50.80 -32.97 38.13
CA ALA A 28 51.73 -33.63 39.09
C ALA A 28 51.56 -35.18 39.06
N ARG A 29 52.65 -35.97 39.24
CA ARG A 29 52.73 -37.46 39.33
C ARG A 29 53.32 -37.85 40.72
N PRO A 30 53.32 -39.12 41.25
CA PRO A 30 53.17 -40.44 40.60
C PRO A 30 52.44 -41.59 41.39
N ARG A 31 52.39 -42.79 40.76
CA ARG A 31 52.13 -44.18 41.26
C ARG A 31 50.66 -44.60 41.46
N VAL A 32 49.98 -45.20 40.47
CA VAL A 32 50.00 -46.60 39.97
C VAL A 32 48.84 -47.43 40.56
N ARG A 33 48.01 -47.89 39.61
CA ARG A 33 47.06 -49.02 39.57
C ARG A 33 45.63 -48.82 40.06
N ALA A 34 44.77 -48.87 39.03
CA ALA A 34 43.51 -49.60 38.95
C ALA A 34 42.31 -48.99 39.69
N ALA A 35 41.37 -48.44 38.91
CA ALA A 35 40.13 -49.14 38.58
C ALA A 35 39.00 -48.12 38.30
N VAL A 36 38.53 -48.15 37.05
CA VAL A 36 37.13 -48.06 36.62
C VAL A 36 36.29 -46.90 37.18
N THR A 37 36.09 -45.93 36.30
CA THR A 37 35.09 -44.86 36.30
C THR A 37 33.66 -45.40 36.13
N VAL A 38 32.70 -44.96 36.96
CA VAL A 38 31.28 -44.82 36.57
C VAL A 38 30.62 -43.69 37.40
N THR A 39 29.67 -42.99 36.78
CA THR A 39 28.67 -42.00 37.30
C THR A 39 29.23 -40.64 37.73
N GLY A 40 28.76 -39.48 37.25
CA GLY A 40 27.66 -39.11 36.37
C GLY A 40 27.40 -37.61 36.62
N LEU A 41 27.82 -36.75 35.70
CA LEU A 41 27.73 -35.29 35.84
C LEU A 41 26.40 -34.79 35.25
N ALA A 42 25.50 -34.29 36.09
CA ALA A 42 24.32 -33.54 35.64
C ALA A 42 24.61 -32.04 35.81
N ALA A 43 25.08 -31.39 34.74
CA ALA A 43 25.21 -29.94 34.68
C ALA A 43 24.04 -29.37 33.88
N VAL A 44 23.16 -28.64 34.57
CA VAL A 44 22.03 -27.89 34.00
C VAL A 44 22.62 -26.69 33.25
N LEU A 45 22.58 -26.71 31.92
CA LEU A 45 22.87 -25.55 31.08
C LEU A 45 21.56 -24.85 30.71
N THR A 46 21.25 -23.77 31.42
CA THR A 46 20.22 -22.80 31.04
C THR A 46 20.68 -22.06 29.79
N ALA A 47 20.19 -22.49 28.62
CA ALA A 47 20.32 -21.73 27.39
C ALA A 47 19.42 -20.49 27.45
N THR A 48 19.98 -19.35 27.86
CA THR A 48 19.37 -18.05 27.63
C THR A 48 19.47 -17.74 26.13
N LEU A 49 18.47 -18.20 25.38
CA LEU A 49 18.25 -17.78 24.00
C LEU A 49 18.02 -16.26 24.01
N PHE A 50 18.99 -15.56 23.44
CA PHE A 50 18.88 -14.17 23.03
C PHE A 50 17.60 -14.00 22.19
N THR A 51 16.55 -13.47 22.80
CA THR A 51 15.43 -12.87 22.08
C THR A 51 15.91 -11.53 21.53
N ALA A 52 16.70 -11.58 20.45
CA ALA A 52 16.85 -10.39 19.61
C ALA A 52 15.44 -10.08 19.09
N PRO A 53 14.85 -8.91 19.40
CA PRO A 53 13.67 -8.51 18.67
C PRO A 53 14.14 -8.38 17.22
N LEU A 54 13.59 -9.21 16.34
CA LEU A 54 13.54 -8.90 14.92
C LEU A 54 12.82 -7.56 14.86
N GLY A 55 13.60 -6.48 14.91
CA GLY A 55 13.12 -5.17 14.56
C GLY A 55 12.64 -5.34 13.14
N ASP A 56 11.31 -5.41 12.97
CA ASP A 56 10.68 -5.09 11.71
C ASP A 56 11.12 -3.67 11.37
N ALA A 57 12.28 -3.56 10.72
CA ALA A 57 12.56 -2.48 9.80
C ALA A 57 11.59 -2.69 8.65
N ARG A 58 10.29 -2.51 8.93
CA ARG A 58 9.27 -2.22 7.94
C ARG A 58 9.84 -1.02 7.22
N GLN A 59 10.49 -1.26 6.09
CA GLN A 59 11.00 -0.21 5.23
C GLN A 59 9.85 0.75 5.09
N ALA A 60 9.98 1.93 5.70
CA ALA A 60 9.01 2.99 5.52
C ALA A 60 9.04 3.23 4.02
N THR A 61 8.05 2.71 3.32
CA THR A 61 7.89 2.90 1.89
C THR A 61 7.70 4.40 1.79
N PHE A 62 8.76 5.12 1.43
CA PHE A 62 8.72 6.57 1.31
C PHE A 62 7.77 6.84 0.15
N THR A 63 6.48 6.98 0.45
CA THR A 63 5.51 7.43 -0.53
C THR A 63 5.97 8.85 -0.85
N PRO A 64 6.48 9.10 -2.07
CA PRO A 64 7.05 10.40 -2.35
C PRO A 64 5.94 11.43 -2.23
N TRP A 65 6.27 12.59 -1.68
CA TRP A 65 5.40 13.75 -1.68
C TRP A 65 5.13 14.15 -3.13
N PRO A 66 3.93 14.60 -3.52
CA PRO A 66 2.87 15.21 -2.69
C PRO A 66 1.71 14.32 -2.20
N LEU A 67 1.56 13.07 -2.66
CA LEU A 67 0.36 12.27 -2.36
C LEU A 67 0.12 12.07 -0.86
N SER A 68 1.18 11.79 -0.09
CA SER A 68 1.10 11.43 1.33
C SER A 68 0.45 12.48 2.24
N VAL A 69 0.29 13.71 1.76
CA VAL A 69 -0.27 14.85 2.50
C VAL A 69 -1.37 15.59 1.77
N THR A 70 -1.71 15.15 0.57
CA THR A 70 -2.82 15.73 -0.18
C THR A 70 -4.02 14.83 0.02
N GLN A 71 -5.11 15.41 0.48
CA GLN A 71 -6.39 14.73 0.62
C GLN A 71 -7.38 15.33 -0.38
N LEU A 72 -8.11 14.47 -1.08
CA LEU A 72 -9.23 14.85 -1.92
C LEU A 72 -10.46 14.10 -1.45
N THR A 73 -11.49 14.84 -1.03
CA THR A 73 -12.70 14.28 -0.43
C THR A 73 -13.93 14.74 -1.20
N TYR A 74 -14.95 13.88 -1.26
CA TYR A 74 -16.25 14.23 -1.80
C TYR A 74 -17.03 15.09 -0.81
N ALA A 75 -17.65 16.15 -1.30
CA ALA A 75 -18.43 17.10 -0.49
C ALA A 75 -19.88 17.24 -0.97
N GLY A 76 -20.37 16.25 -1.73
CA GLY A 76 -21.76 16.16 -2.17
C GLY A 76 -22.01 16.62 -3.61
N LEU A 77 -23.22 16.32 -4.09
CA LEU A 77 -23.74 16.82 -5.34
C LEU A 77 -23.96 18.33 -5.25
N ARG A 78 -23.43 19.07 -6.23
CA ARG A 78 -23.57 20.52 -6.32
C ARG A 78 -24.76 20.89 -7.20
N GLU A 79 -24.87 20.24 -8.36
CA GLU A 79 -25.96 20.43 -9.31
C GLU A 79 -26.48 19.05 -9.74
N PRO A 80 -27.81 18.84 -9.73
CA PRO A 80 -28.41 17.60 -10.19
C PRO A 80 -28.20 17.40 -11.71
N PRO A 81 -28.38 16.18 -12.23
CA PRO A 81 -28.37 15.92 -13.66
C PRO A 81 -29.42 16.75 -14.40
N ASP A 82 -28.98 17.51 -15.41
CA ASP A 82 -29.83 18.21 -16.37
C ASP A 82 -29.88 17.43 -17.70
N PRO A 83 -31.02 16.82 -18.08
CA PRO A 83 -31.16 16.10 -19.34
C PRO A 83 -30.99 16.98 -20.59
N ARG A 84 -31.21 18.29 -20.50
CA ARG A 84 -31.11 19.21 -21.65
C ARG A 84 -29.67 19.46 -22.05
N THR A 85 -28.80 19.66 -21.07
CA THR A 85 -27.36 19.90 -21.28
C THR A 85 -26.52 18.64 -21.11
N ARG A 86 -27.11 17.56 -20.59
CA ARG A 86 -26.45 16.29 -20.21
C ARG A 86 -25.31 16.51 -19.22
N THR A 87 -25.51 17.41 -18.25
CA THR A 87 -24.48 17.78 -17.26
C THR A 87 -24.95 17.60 -15.82
N PHE A 88 -24.01 17.41 -14.91
CA PHE A 88 -24.19 17.47 -13.46
C PHE A 88 -22.89 17.96 -12.82
N ALA A 89 -22.92 18.41 -11.57
CA ALA A 89 -21.72 18.89 -10.90
C ALA A 89 -21.55 18.32 -9.49
N PHE A 90 -20.31 17.99 -9.14
CA PHE A 90 -19.92 17.58 -7.80
C PHE A 90 -19.16 18.69 -7.09
N ARG A 91 -19.28 18.70 -5.75
CA ARG A 91 -18.37 19.45 -4.89
C ARG A 91 -17.30 18.52 -4.35
N LEU A 92 -16.05 18.93 -4.46
CA LEU A 92 -14.90 18.26 -3.85
C LEU A 92 -14.20 19.21 -2.88
N ARG A 93 -13.48 18.65 -1.92
CA ARG A 93 -12.60 19.39 -1.02
C ARG A 93 -11.19 18.84 -1.13
N ALA A 94 -10.28 19.68 -1.60
CA ALA A 94 -8.85 19.41 -1.62
C ALA A 94 -8.19 20.04 -0.38
N PHE A 95 -7.34 19.29 0.30
CA PHE A 95 -6.63 19.74 1.48
C PHE A 95 -5.18 19.28 1.43
N LEU A 96 -4.25 20.20 1.66
CA LEU A 96 -2.85 19.89 1.87
C LEU A 96 -2.60 19.97 3.37
N ASP A 97 -2.24 18.86 3.99
CA ASP A 97 -2.04 18.78 5.44
C ASP A 97 -0.79 19.55 5.87
N ALA A 98 0.36 19.20 5.29
CA ALA A 98 1.66 19.81 5.57
C ALA A 98 2.57 19.85 4.34
N GLY A 99 3.73 20.50 4.47
CA GLY A 99 4.78 20.52 3.46
C GLY A 99 4.71 21.70 2.48
N PRO A 100 5.51 21.66 1.39
CA PRO A 100 5.58 22.75 0.43
C PRO A 100 4.27 22.87 -0.37
N PRO A 101 3.95 24.07 -0.90
CA PRO A 101 2.80 24.26 -1.78
C PRO A 101 2.75 23.21 -2.89
N THR A 102 1.57 22.64 -3.08
CA THR A 102 1.32 21.59 -4.08
C THR A 102 0.29 22.09 -5.07
N THR A 103 0.61 21.99 -6.35
CA THR A 103 -0.25 22.39 -7.45
C THR A 103 -1.05 21.18 -7.94
N LEU A 104 -2.37 21.28 -7.88
CA LEU A 104 -3.30 20.44 -8.62
C LEU A 104 -3.27 20.88 -10.08
N THR A 105 -2.76 20.06 -10.98
CA THR A 105 -2.61 20.42 -12.40
C THR A 105 -3.66 19.78 -13.28
N ARG A 106 -4.22 18.62 -12.88
CA ARG A 106 -5.25 17.91 -13.64
C ARG A 106 -6.12 17.08 -12.72
N LEU A 107 -7.39 16.97 -13.10
CA LEU A 107 -8.35 16.04 -12.53
C LEU A 107 -9.13 15.39 -13.68
N ALA A 108 -9.12 14.07 -13.73
CA ALA A 108 -9.63 13.27 -14.85
C ALA A 108 -10.35 12.01 -14.36
N GLN A 109 -11.27 11.49 -15.17
CA GLN A 109 -11.96 10.22 -14.96
C GLN A 109 -11.53 9.26 -16.09
N PRO A 110 -11.54 7.94 -15.84
CA PRO A 110 -11.12 6.95 -16.83
C PRO A 110 -12.18 6.64 -17.88
N TYR A 111 -13.27 7.42 -17.97
CA TYR A 111 -14.41 7.12 -18.83
C TYR A 111 -14.47 8.08 -20.03
N ASP A 112 -14.27 7.55 -21.23
CA ASP A 112 -14.26 8.36 -22.48
C ASP A 112 -15.61 9.02 -22.79
N GLY A 113 -16.71 8.44 -22.28
CA GLY A 113 -18.05 9.01 -22.40
C GLY A 113 -18.28 10.24 -21.53
N LEU A 114 -17.32 10.65 -20.69
CA LEU A 114 -17.43 11.80 -19.80
C LEU A 114 -16.38 12.86 -20.13
N THR A 115 -16.83 14.12 -20.14
CA THR A 115 -15.95 15.29 -20.17
C THR A 115 -16.09 16.04 -18.86
N MET A 116 -15.00 16.64 -18.40
CA MET A 116 -14.97 17.28 -17.10
C MET A 116 -14.30 18.64 -17.14
N ASN A 117 -14.89 19.58 -16.41
CA ASN A 117 -14.34 20.90 -16.18
C ASN A 117 -14.29 21.16 -14.67
N ILE A 118 -13.19 21.76 -14.22
CA ILE A 118 -12.96 22.05 -12.81
C ILE A 118 -13.00 23.56 -12.56
N SER A 119 -13.64 23.96 -11.46
CA SER A 119 -13.65 25.33 -10.97
C SER A 119 -13.21 25.36 -9.49
N PRO A 120 -12.21 26.19 -9.11
CA PRO A 120 -11.39 27.03 -9.98
C PRO A 120 -10.59 26.21 -11.01
N ALA A 121 -10.31 26.83 -12.17
CA ALA A 121 -9.56 26.17 -13.24
C ALA A 121 -8.14 25.80 -12.77
N THR A 122 -7.64 24.67 -13.26
CA THR A 122 -6.25 24.25 -13.04
C THR A 122 -5.29 25.00 -13.98
N PRO A 123 -4.04 25.26 -13.56
CA PRO A 123 -3.40 24.81 -12.33
C PRO A 123 -3.87 25.57 -11.07
N LEU A 124 -4.12 24.84 -9.98
CA LEU A 124 -4.55 25.39 -8.70
C LEU A 124 -3.54 25.06 -7.59
N THR A 125 -3.01 26.08 -6.93
CA THR A 125 -2.08 25.89 -5.80
C THR A 125 -2.82 25.66 -4.48
N LEU A 126 -2.49 24.55 -3.82
CA LEU A 126 -2.87 24.19 -2.48
C LEU A 126 -1.77 24.60 -1.50
N ASN A 127 -2.16 25.27 -0.43
CA ASN A 127 -1.27 25.66 0.66
C ASN A 127 -1.60 24.81 1.89
N ALA A 128 -0.57 24.48 2.67
CA ALA A 128 -0.72 23.69 3.89
C ALA A 128 -1.76 24.33 4.84
N GLY A 129 -2.62 23.51 5.43
CA GLY A 129 -3.65 23.95 6.38
C GLY A 129 -4.82 24.75 5.78
N LYS A 130 -4.84 24.99 4.46
CA LYS A 130 -5.88 25.80 3.80
C LYS A 130 -6.72 24.96 2.83
N PRO A 131 -7.87 24.42 3.25
CA PRO A 131 -8.72 23.64 2.36
C PRO A 131 -9.25 24.48 1.20
N ARG A 132 -9.35 23.86 0.02
CA ARG A 132 -9.93 24.44 -1.19
C ARG A 132 -11.15 23.65 -1.63
N THR A 133 -12.24 24.35 -1.86
CA THR A 133 -13.45 23.77 -2.45
C THR A 133 -13.32 23.82 -3.96
N LEU A 134 -13.63 22.70 -4.62
CA LEU A 134 -13.61 22.53 -6.06
C LEU A 134 -15.02 22.15 -6.52
N THR A 135 -15.42 22.65 -7.68
CA THR A 135 -16.60 22.17 -8.39
C THR A 135 -16.12 21.41 -9.62
N LEU A 136 -16.56 20.16 -9.74
CA LEU A 136 -16.29 19.31 -10.90
C LEU A 136 -17.57 19.21 -11.71
N LEU A 137 -17.65 19.97 -12.79
CA LEU A 137 -18.71 19.85 -13.78
C LEU A 137 -18.41 18.65 -14.68
N VAL A 138 -19.37 17.76 -14.80
CA VAL A 138 -19.30 16.56 -15.65
C VAL A 138 -20.34 16.69 -16.74
N ALA A 139 -19.95 16.41 -17.98
CA ALA A 139 -20.83 16.37 -19.13
C ALA A 139 -20.75 15.02 -19.83
N VAL A 140 -21.91 14.41 -20.07
CA VAL A 140 -22.05 13.10 -20.70
C VAL A 140 -22.04 13.26 -22.22
N ARG A 141 -21.01 12.69 -22.87
CA ARG A 141 -20.86 12.65 -24.32
C ARG A 141 -21.63 11.49 -24.94
N HIS A 142 -21.46 10.30 -24.38
CA HIS A 142 -22.17 9.09 -24.76
C HIS A 142 -22.25 8.14 -23.57
N CYS A 143 -23.25 7.26 -23.56
CA CYS A 143 -23.56 6.42 -22.41
C CYS A 143 -22.84 5.06 -22.41
N THR A 144 -22.24 4.67 -23.54
CA THR A 144 -21.51 3.41 -23.67
C THR A 144 -20.32 3.37 -22.72
N GLY A 145 -20.21 2.30 -21.93
CA GLY A 145 -19.07 2.05 -21.03
C GLY A 145 -19.06 2.89 -19.74
N LEU A 146 -20.15 3.59 -19.41
CA LEU A 146 -20.22 4.38 -18.18
C LEU A 146 -20.64 3.54 -16.96
N PRO A 147 -20.15 3.87 -15.74
CA PRO A 147 -20.40 3.10 -14.52
C PRO A 147 -21.79 3.39 -13.96
N GLN A 148 -22.81 2.74 -14.51
CA GLN A 148 -24.20 2.92 -14.06
C GLN A 148 -24.53 2.11 -12.78
N GLY A 149 -23.58 1.36 -12.22
CA GLY A 149 -23.75 0.43 -11.09
C GLY A 149 -22.73 0.59 -9.95
N VAL A 150 -22.56 -0.46 -9.12
CA VAL A 150 -21.92 -0.46 -7.78
C VAL A 150 -20.37 -0.46 -7.81
N GLU A 151 -19.75 -0.03 -8.91
CA GLU A 151 -18.29 0.13 -8.92
C GLU A 151 -17.88 1.29 -8.01
N LEU A 152 -16.66 1.25 -7.48
CA LEU A 152 -16.06 2.38 -6.75
C LEU A 152 -15.27 3.23 -7.75
N PRO A 153 -15.89 4.21 -8.44
CA PRO A 153 -15.20 5.09 -9.37
C PRO A 153 -14.11 5.87 -8.65
N PHE A 154 -13.06 6.18 -9.39
CA PHE A 154 -11.93 6.97 -8.93
C PHE A 154 -11.69 8.18 -9.83
N LEU A 155 -10.99 9.16 -9.29
CA LEU A 155 -10.46 10.30 -10.04
C LEU A 155 -8.95 10.16 -10.19
N ASN A 156 -8.45 10.29 -11.41
CA ASN A 156 -7.03 10.47 -11.69
C ASN A 156 -6.66 11.92 -11.46
N VAL A 157 -5.72 12.17 -10.57
CA VAL A 157 -5.33 13.50 -10.14
C VAL A 157 -3.85 13.68 -10.43
N THR A 158 -3.48 14.77 -11.09
CA THR A 158 -2.07 15.14 -11.25
C THR A 158 -1.72 16.21 -10.23
N LEU A 159 -0.73 15.91 -9.39
CA LEU A 159 -0.20 16.79 -8.36
C LEU A 159 1.26 17.09 -8.66
N ARG A 160 1.67 18.36 -8.52
CA ARG A 160 3.05 18.80 -8.72
C ARG A 160 3.50 19.67 -7.57
N ASN A 161 4.71 19.43 -7.06
CA ASN A 161 5.40 20.34 -6.16
C ASN A 161 6.88 20.45 -6.57
N MET A 162 7.68 21.11 -5.73
CA MET A 162 9.13 21.26 -5.92
C MET A 162 9.93 19.96 -5.84
N ARG A 163 9.34 18.85 -5.37
CA ARG A 163 9.97 17.52 -5.31
C ARG A 163 9.61 16.63 -6.52
N GLY A 164 8.53 16.94 -7.25
CA GLY A 164 8.15 16.19 -8.44
C GLY A 164 6.68 16.30 -8.82
N THR A 165 6.29 15.46 -9.79
CA THR A 165 4.90 15.30 -10.26
C THR A 165 4.43 13.87 -10.01
N GLN A 166 3.19 13.70 -9.55
CA GLN A 166 2.56 12.40 -9.32
C GLN A 166 1.16 12.37 -9.92
N ASN A 167 0.70 11.17 -10.30
CA ASN A 167 -0.62 10.93 -10.89
C ASN A 167 -1.46 9.93 -10.06
N PRO A 168 -1.74 10.20 -8.78
CA PRO A 168 -2.56 9.32 -7.95
C PRO A 168 -4.00 9.16 -8.46
N SER A 169 -4.58 8.01 -8.14
CA SER A 169 -6.02 7.77 -8.25
C SER A 169 -6.67 7.90 -6.86
N TYR A 170 -7.74 8.68 -6.75
CA TYR A 170 -8.51 8.87 -5.53
C TYR A 170 -9.87 8.18 -5.63
N ILE A 171 -10.13 7.24 -4.72
CA ILE A 171 -11.46 6.67 -4.50
C ILE A 171 -12.19 7.58 -3.52
N LEU A 172 -13.28 8.20 -3.97
CA LEU A 172 -13.99 9.21 -3.19
C LEU A 172 -15.09 8.65 -2.27
N GLY A 173 -15.19 7.31 -2.18
CA GLY A 173 -16.11 6.61 -1.30
C GLY A 173 -17.47 6.29 -1.92
N ALA A 174 -18.30 5.58 -1.15
CA ALA A 174 -19.57 5.02 -1.62
C ALA A 174 -20.61 6.09 -1.99
N VAL A 175 -20.65 7.21 -1.28
CA VAL A 175 -21.61 8.30 -1.57
C VAL A 175 -21.34 8.91 -2.95
N TYR A 176 -20.07 9.16 -3.26
CA TYR A 176 -19.69 9.61 -4.60
C TYR A 176 -20.08 8.61 -5.69
N ALA A 177 -19.85 7.31 -5.45
CA ALA A 177 -20.24 6.24 -6.38
C ALA A 177 -21.75 6.26 -6.64
N GLN A 178 -22.56 6.35 -5.58
CA GLN A 178 -24.02 6.39 -5.66
C GLN A 178 -24.50 7.62 -6.44
N ASP A 179 -23.99 8.80 -6.13
CA ASP A 179 -24.40 10.04 -6.80
C ASP A 179 -23.98 10.05 -8.27
N LEU A 180 -22.80 9.52 -8.60
CA LEU A 180 -22.38 9.34 -9.99
C LEU A 180 -23.32 8.39 -10.73
N SER A 181 -23.55 7.19 -10.22
CA SER A 181 -24.40 6.20 -10.88
C SER A 181 -25.85 6.67 -11.00
N ALA A 182 -26.39 7.39 -10.01
CA ALA A 182 -27.73 7.97 -10.08
C ALA A 182 -27.83 9.06 -11.14
N SER A 183 -26.83 9.94 -11.22
CA SER A 183 -26.77 10.99 -12.24
C SER A 183 -26.66 10.40 -13.64
N LEU A 184 -25.82 9.39 -13.81
CA LEU A 184 -25.65 8.70 -15.08
C LEU A 184 -26.92 7.97 -15.52
N ARG A 185 -27.60 7.26 -14.61
CA ARG A 185 -28.89 6.61 -14.92
C ARG A 185 -29.93 7.63 -15.38
N THR A 186 -29.99 8.79 -14.75
CA THR A 186 -30.93 9.86 -15.13
C THR A 186 -30.66 10.40 -16.54
N LEU A 187 -29.40 10.47 -16.97
CA LEU A 187 -29.00 11.06 -18.25
C LEU A 187 -28.91 10.06 -19.41
N CYS A 188 -28.83 8.76 -19.11
CA CYS A 188 -28.57 7.71 -20.08
C CYS A 188 -29.71 6.71 -20.26
N MET A 189 -30.79 6.83 -19.48
CA MET A 189 -32.01 6.02 -19.61
C MET A 189 -33.09 6.76 -20.38
#